data_AF-A0A497L2Y1-F1
#
_entry.id   AF-A0A497L2Y1-F1
#
_cell.length_a   1.000
_cell.length_b   1.000
_cell.length_c   1.000
_cell.angle_alpha   90.00
_cell.angle_beta   90.00
_cell.angle_gamma   90.00
#
_symmetry.space_group_name_H-M   'P 1'
#
loop_
_entity.id
_entity.type
_entity.pdbx_description
1 polymer ?
#
loop_
_entity_poly.entity_id
_entity_poly.type
_entity_poly.pdbx_seq_one_letter_code
_entity_poly.pdbx_strand_id
1 'polypeptide(L)'
;MPRRSLLIFGLLPHDSGKTTIASAICRGLHKAGVMVVPFKPRAGHNLWYQYDAYLRCRSEGRLYCEDITKLRKASCCTLPYELLNPIDALFTPLKAKNLLEEGMGRELYLLEEDIYTHLIVERYTVWDGGMRHIIVLNRGLSTHRLLVDEDYLNALRADAEEVVEIDNMEEWSGIHGRLSKRAISTCLGEVLESCEALIVEGYNDAASPTPEIKYDAIIGVSPGSAIFYDPDDYLEMLNAYRELGREPMELRAENVVPLLKPDGFVDIPPLRRWELMDYDRLAERLSHLIEAVDSYLDLGL
;
A
#
# COMPACT_ATOMS: atom_id res chain seq x y z
N MET A 1 -14.98 21.36 6.75
CA MET A 1 -16.05 20.41 6.37
C MET A 1 -15.80 19.10 7.11
N PRO A 2 -16.80 18.21 7.32
CA PRO A 2 -16.51 16.88 7.87
C PRO A 2 -15.54 16.16 6.93
N ARG A 3 -14.52 15.54 7.51
CA ARG A 3 -13.53 14.78 6.77
C ARG A 3 -14.21 13.52 6.21
N ARG A 4 -14.06 13.26 4.92
CA ARG A 4 -14.55 12.06 4.25
C ARG A 4 -13.42 11.05 4.07
N SER A 5 -13.74 9.77 4.11
CA SER A 5 -12.76 8.68 4.07
C SER A 5 -13.27 7.52 3.22
N LEU A 6 -12.42 7.09 2.29
CA LEU A 6 -12.69 5.98 1.38
C LEU A 6 -11.62 4.90 1.55
N LEU A 7 -12.05 3.66 1.76
CA LEU A 7 -11.19 2.48 1.68
C LEU A 7 -11.29 1.83 0.29
N ILE A 8 -10.14 1.53 -0.31
CA ILE A 8 -10.04 0.78 -1.57
C ILE A 8 -9.18 -0.46 -1.31
N PHE A 9 -9.80 -1.64 -1.32
CA PHE A 9 -9.11 -2.93 -1.17
C PHE A 9 -9.26 -3.79 -2.42
N GLY A 10 -8.44 -4.83 -2.53
CA GLY A 10 -8.38 -5.70 -3.70
C GLY A 10 -9.16 -6.97 -3.43
N LEU A 11 -10.02 -7.39 -4.35
CA LEU A 11 -10.75 -8.65 -4.25
C LEU A 11 -9.88 -9.86 -4.62
N LEU A 12 -8.73 -9.62 -5.26
CA LEU A 12 -7.74 -10.62 -5.65
C LEU A 12 -6.39 -10.33 -4.97
N PRO A 13 -5.58 -11.37 -4.66
CA PRO A 13 -4.28 -11.20 -4.02
C PRO A 13 -3.33 -10.26 -4.76
N HIS A 14 -3.41 -10.21 -6.10
CA HIS A 14 -2.53 -9.42 -6.95
C HIS A 14 -3.32 -8.70 -8.04
N ASP A 15 -2.77 -7.59 -8.55
CA ASP A 15 -3.19 -6.89 -9.77
C ASP A 15 -4.69 -6.59 -9.90
N SER A 16 -5.35 -6.35 -8.77
CA SER A 16 -6.78 -6.03 -8.72
C SER A 16 -7.16 -4.73 -9.47
N GLY A 17 -6.19 -3.82 -9.72
CA GLY A 17 -6.45 -2.52 -10.35
C GLY A 17 -6.66 -1.35 -9.37
N LYS A 18 -6.44 -1.57 -8.06
CA LYS A 18 -6.62 -0.57 -6.98
C LYS A 18 -5.96 0.77 -7.28
N THR A 19 -4.67 0.80 -7.57
CA THR A 19 -3.92 2.05 -7.79
C THR A 19 -4.48 2.89 -8.93
N THR A 20 -4.96 2.24 -10.00
CA THR A 20 -5.60 2.92 -11.13
C THR A 20 -6.91 3.58 -10.71
N ILE A 21 -7.76 2.84 -9.99
CA ILE A 21 -9.03 3.32 -9.48
C ILE A 21 -8.83 4.45 -8.47
N ALA A 22 -7.96 4.24 -7.48
CA ALA A 22 -7.61 5.22 -6.48
C ALA A 22 -7.01 6.50 -7.10
N SER A 23 -6.17 6.38 -8.13
CA SER A 23 -5.63 7.54 -8.86
C SER A 23 -6.73 8.33 -9.59
N ALA A 24 -7.66 7.64 -10.23
CA ALA A 24 -8.78 8.28 -10.93
C ALA A 24 -9.66 9.07 -9.94
N ILE A 25 -10.02 8.44 -8.81
CA ILE A 25 -10.80 9.07 -7.74
C ILE A 25 -10.04 10.27 -7.16
N CYS A 26 -8.77 10.09 -6.80
CA CYS A 26 -7.93 11.18 -6.28
C CYS A 26 -7.92 12.38 -7.22
N ARG A 27 -7.75 12.15 -8.53
CA ARG A 27 -7.71 13.24 -9.51
C ARG A 27 -9.09 13.87 -9.72
N GLY A 28 -10.15 13.06 -9.80
CA GLY A 28 -11.52 13.54 -9.97
C GLY A 28 -11.93 14.48 -8.84
N LEU A 29 -11.77 14.04 -7.59
CA LEU A 29 -12.07 14.83 -6.40
C LEU A 29 -11.19 16.09 -6.32
N HIS A 30 -9.90 15.98 -6.63
CA HIS A 30 -9.01 17.16 -6.67
C HIS A 30 -9.46 18.20 -7.71
N LYS A 31 -9.87 17.77 -8.91
CA LYS A 31 -10.40 18.68 -9.94
C LYS A 31 -11.69 19.38 -9.52
N ALA A 32 -12.45 18.75 -8.62
CA ALA A 32 -13.65 19.31 -8.04
C ALA A 32 -13.37 20.26 -6.84
N GLY A 33 -12.09 20.51 -6.53
CA GLY A 33 -11.65 21.43 -5.49
C GLY A 33 -11.48 20.82 -4.11
N VAL A 34 -11.61 19.49 -3.97
CA VAL A 34 -11.45 18.80 -2.69
C VAL A 34 -9.97 18.61 -2.36
N MET A 35 -9.60 18.88 -1.11
CA MET A 35 -8.25 18.57 -0.61
C MET A 35 -8.10 17.08 -0.32
N VAL A 36 -7.65 16.33 -1.33
CA VAL A 36 -7.48 14.87 -1.26
C VAL A 36 -6.09 14.50 -0.76
N VAL A 37 -6.01 13.62 0.23
CA VAL A 37 -4.77 12.98 0.64
C VAL A 37 -4.88 11.46 0.43
N PRO A 38 -4.03 10.87 -0.41
CA PRO A 38 -3.94 9.42 -0.54
C PRO A 38 -3.08 8.83 0.57
N PHE A 39 -3.41 7.63 1.02
CA PHE A 39 -2.68 6.92 2.06
C PHE A 39 -2.57 5.45 1.69
N LYS A 40 -1.35 4.92 1.67
CA LYS A 40 -1.09 3.50 1.41
C LYS A 40 -0.32 2.93 2.60
N PRO A 41 -1.01 2.44 3.64
CA PRO A 41 -0.43 2.16 4.97
C PRO A 41 0.79 1.24 4.91
N ARG A 42 0.76 0.28 3.99
CA ARG A 42 1.80 -0.72 3.75
C ARG A 42 1.97 -0.94 2.27
N ALA A 43 3.20 -1.18 1.86
CA ALA A 43 3.53 -1.65 0.53
C ALA A 43 4.84 -2.44 0.56
N GLY A 44 5.19 -2.99 -0.59
CA GLY A 44 6.56 -3.32 -0.90
C GLY A 44 6.76 -3.23 -2.40
N HIS A 45 8.00 -3.00 -2.81
CA HIS A 45 8.37 -2.95 -4.21
C HIS A 45 9.66 -3.73 -4.47
N ASN A 46 9.79 -4.22 -5.70
CA ASN A 46 10.93 -5.03 -6.10
C ASN A 46 11.94 -4.21 -6.90
N LEU A 47 13.23 -4.29 -6.54
CA LEU A 47 14.28 -3.53 -7.22
C LEU A 47 14.41 -3.86 -8.70
N TRP A 48 13.96 -5.03 -9.16
CA TRP A 48 14.06 -5.44 -10.56
C TRP A 48 12.74 -5.20 -11.31
N TYR A 49 11.63 -5.71 -10.78
CA TYR A 49 10.33 -5.61 -11.45
C TYR A 49 9.74 -4.20 -11.43
N GLN A 50 10.20 -3.36 -10.50
CA GLN A 50 9.80 -1.96 -10.34
C GLN A 50 11.04 -1.05 -10.38
N TYR A 51 11.92 -1.29 -11.36
CA TYR A 51 13.24 -0.67 -11.44
C TYR A 51 13.21 0.86 -11.45
N ASP A 52 12.24 1.49 -12.12
CA ASP A 52 12.12 2.96 -12.14
C ASP A 52 11.81 3.53 -10.74
N ALA A 53 10.95 2.85 -9.98
CA ALA A 53 10.64 3.23 -8.60
C ALA A 53 11.88 3.07 -7.69
N TYR A 54 12.60 1.95 -7.86
CA TYR A 54 13.86 1.72 -7.16
C TYR A 54 14.93 2.76 -7.50
N LEU A 55 15.16 3.07 -8.79
CA LEU A 55 16.15 4.06 -9.20
C LEU A 55 15.86 5.43 -8.60
N ARG A 56 14.59 5.80 -8.53
CA ARG A 56 14.16 7.04 -7.89
C ARG A 56 14.48 7.02 -6.40
N CYS A 57 14.00 6.01 -5.69
CA CYS A 57 14.27 5.79 -4.26
C CYS A 57 15.79 5.84 -3.95
N ARG A 58 16.58 5.12 -4.74
CA ARG A 58 18.05 5.11 -4.70
C ARG A 58 18.66 6.50 -4.85
N SER A 59 18.22 7.27 -5.84
CA SER A 59 18.74 8.62 -6.10
C SER A 59 18.40 9.61 -5.00
N GLU A 60 17.27 9.40 -4.32
CA GLU A 60 16.80 10.25 -3.22
C GLU A 60 17.29 9.77 -1.85
N GLY A 61 17.86 8.56 -1.73
CA GLY A 61 18.25 7.96 -0.46
C GLY A 61 17.05 7.60 0.44
N ARG A 62 15.89 7.30 -0.16
CA ARG A 62 14.59 7.18 0.52
C ARG A 62 13.86 5.93 0.06
N LEU A 63 13.02 5.33 0.91
CA LEU A 63 12.29 4.09 0.59
C LEU A 63 10.77 4.27 0.64
N TYR A 64 10.10 4.19 -0.51
CA TYR A 64 8.65 4.26 -0.62
C TYR A 64 8.16 3.56 -1.90
N CYS A 65 6.90 3.15 -1.95
CA CYS A 65 6.39 2.39 -3.10
C CYS A 65 6.07 3.22 -4.35
N GLU A 66 5.97 2.53 -5.49
CA GLU A 66 5.54 3.11 -6.75
C GLU A 66 4.09 3.63 -6.71
N ASP A 67 3.21 2.91 -6.00
CA ASP A 67 1.78 3.24 -5.90
C ASP A 67 1.60 4.62 -5.26
N ILE A 68 2.27 4.91 -4.15
CA ILE A 68 2.14 6.20 -3.48
C ILE A 68 2.68 7.35 -4.34
N THR A 69 3.67 7.09 -5.20
CA THR A 69 4.11 8.06 -6.20
C THR A 69 2.99 8.43 -7.17
N LYS A 70 2.26 7.43 -7.67
CA LYS A 70 1.13 7.64 -8.60
C LYS A 70 -0.02 8.38 -7.92
N LEU A 71 -0.42 7.93 -6.74
CA LEU A 71 -1.51 8.53 -5.97
C LEU A 71 -1.22 9.98 -5.58
N ARG A 72 -0.01 10.26 -5.09
CA ARG A 72 0.41 11.62 -4.72
C ARG A 72 0.37 12.55 -5.94
N LYS A 73 0.82 12.07 -7.10
CA LYS A 73 0.77 12.86 -8.35
C LYS A 73 -0.67 13.09 -8.82
N ALA A 74 -1.54 12.09 -8.71
CA ALA A 74 -2.95 12.21 -9.12
C ALA A 74 -3.75 13.19 -8.24
N SER A 75 -3.50 13.17 -6.93
CA SER A 75 -4.13 14.07 -5.94
C SER A 75 -3.50 15.46 -5.85
N CYS A 76 -2.37 15.70 -6.51
CA CYS A 76 -1.53 16.89 -6.30
C CYS A 76 -1.08 17.08 -4.83
N CYS A 77 -1.09 16.02 -4.02
CA CYS A 77 -0.73 16.08 -2.62
C CYS A 77 0.77 16.40 -2.46
N THR A 78 1.11 17.33 -1.56
CA THR A 78 2.51 17.74 -1.35
C THR A 78 3.17 17.04 -0.17
N LEU A 79 2.42 16.28 0.63
CA LEU A 79 2.95 15.57 1.81
C LEU A 79 4.07 14.57 1.42
N PRO A 80 5.01 14.30 2.34
CA PRO A 80 6.11 13.37 2.09
C PRO A 80 5.64 11.94 1.78
N TYR A 81 6.35 11.24 0.89
CA TYR A 81 5.97 9.88 0.47
C TYR A 81 5.89 8.90 1.65
N GLU A 82 6.83 9.01 2.57
CA GLU A 82 6.97 8.19 3.76
C GLU A 82 5.82 8.39 4.74
N LEU A 83 5.33 9.63 4.84
CA LEU A 83 4.16 9.94 5.64
C LEU A 83 2.91 9.32 5.02
N LEU A 84 2.78 9.35 3.69
CA LEU A 84 1.66 8.76 2.97
C LEU A 84 1.75 7.23 2.85
N ASN A 85 2.95 6.67 2.94
CA ASN A 85 3.26 5.25 2.89
C ASN A 85 4.16 4.86 4.06
N PRO A 86 3.60 4.68 5.27
CA PRO A 86 4.36 4.49 6.50
C PRO A 86 5.29 3.28 6.49
N ILE A 87 4.87 2.20 5.82
CA ILE A 87 5.63 0.94 5.75
C ILE A 87 5.90 0.60 4.30
N ASP A 88 7.17 0.41 3.94
CA ASP A 88 7.56 -0.08 2.63
C ASP A 88 8.73 -1.05 2.72
N ALA A 89 8.61 -2.18 2.02
CA ALA A 89 9.65 -3.20 1.90
C ALA A 89 10.29 -3.19 0.52
N LEU A 90 11.63 -3.26 0.46
CA LEU A 90 12.38 -3.51 -0.76
C LEU A 90 12.66 -5.00 -0.91
N PHE A 91 12.23 -5.56 -2.04
CA PHE A 91 12.49 -6.93 -2.44
C PHE A 91 13.48 -7.00 -3.60
N THR A 92 14.11 -8.17 -3.79
CA THR A 92 15.00 -8.47 -4.93
C THR A 92 14.74 -9.85 -5.49
N PRO A 93 14.91 -10.08 -6.81
CA PRO A 93 14.94 -11.44 -7.34
C PRO A 93 16.15 -12.24 -6.84
N LEU A 94 16.03 -13.56 -6.89
CA LEU A 94 17.14 -14.50 -6.71
C LEU A 94 18.06 -14.49 -7.94
N LYS A 95 19.37 -14.68 -7.72
CA LYS A 95 20.35 -14.95 -8.77
C LYS A 95 20.27 -16.42 -9.17
N ALA A 96 19.28 -16.74 -10.00
CA ALA A 96 19.00 -18.10 -10.46
C ALA A 96 20.26 -18.82 -11.00
N LYS A 97 21.12 -18.11 -11.74
CA LYS A 97 22.39 -18.65 -12.25
C LYS A 97 23.23 -19.29 -11.14
N ASN A 98 23.46 -18.56 -10.04
CA ASN A 98 24.37 -18.98 -8.99
C ASN A 98 23.80 -20.18 -8.22
N LEU A 99 22.48 -20.18 -7.96
CA LEU A 99 21.79 -21.33 -7.37
C LEU A 99 21.90 -22.58 -8.26
N LEU A 100 21.71 -22.44 -9.57
CA LEU A 100 21.83 -23.57 -10.51
C LEU A 100 23.27 -24.11 -10.60
N GLU A 101 24.27 -23.23 -10.58
CA GLU A 101 25.69 -23.61 -10.55
C GLU A 101 26.05 -24.36 -9.25
N GLU A 102 25.39 -24.05 -8.14
CA GLU A 102 25.52 -24.76 -6.85
C GLU A 102 24.72 -26.08 -6.79
N GLY A 103 24.02 -26.46 -7.87
CA GLY A 103 23.16 -27.65 -7.90
C GLY A 103 21.84 -27.49 -7.14
N MET A 104 21.48 -26.26 -6.76
CA MET A 104 20.30 -25.91 -5.96
C MET A 104 19.04 -25.68 -6.83
N GLY A 105 18.84 -26.54 -7.83
CA GLY A 105 17.78 -26.38 -8.82
C GLY A 105 16.37 -26.53 -8.26
N ARG A 106 16.19 -27.35 -7.21
CA ARG A 106 14.89 -27.50 -6.53
C ARG A 106 14.66 -26.36 -5.56
N GLU A 107 15.70 -25.99 -4.83
CA GLU A 107 15.69 -24.94 -3.82
C GLU A 107 15.41 -23.57 -4.45
N LEU A 108 15.82 -23.33 -5.71
CA LEU A 108 15.44 -22.14 -6.44
C LEU A 108 13.93 -21.88 -6.38
N TYR A 109 13.11 -22.89 -6.66
CA TYR A 109 11.65 -22.74 -6.65
C TYR A 109 11.07 -22.62 -5.24
N LEU A 110 11.66 -23.32 -4.26
CA LEU A 110 11.23 -23.19 -2.86
C LEU A 110 11.53 -21.81 -2.29
N LEU A 111 12.70 -21.25 -2.63
CA LEU A 111 13.08 -19.91 -2.21
C LEU A 111 12.23 -18.85 -2.92
N GLU A 112 11.96 -19.01 -4.22
CA GLU A 112 11.12 -18.08 -4.99
C GLU A 112 9.69 -17.94 -4.43
N GLU A 113 9.15 -19.00 -3.83
CA GLU A 113 7.82 -18.96 -3.18
C GLU A 113 7.84 -18.27 -1.81
N ASP A 114 9.01 -18.19 -1.15
CA ASP A 114 9.15 -17.58 0.17
C ASP A 114 9.57 -16.11 0.06
N ILE A 115 8.60 -15.22 0.28
CA ILE A 115 8.77 -13.76 0.24
C ILE A 115 9.91 -13.25 1.15
N TYR A 116 10.21 -13.94 2.27
CA TYR A 116 11.28 -13.52 3.16
C TYR A 116 12.66 -13.64 2.50
N THR A 117 12.86 -14.62 1.61
CA THR A 117 14.14 -14.82 0.91
C THR A 117 14.48 -13.68 -0.05
N HIS A 118 13.46 -12.92 -0.45
CA HIS A 118 13.59 -11.76 -1.32
C HIS A 118 13.73 -10.44 -0.57
N LEU A 119 13.46 -10.42 0.75
CA LEU A 119 13.44 -9.20 1.54
C LEU A 119 14.86 -8.66 1.74
N ILE A 120 15.09 -7.40 1.36
CA ILE A 120 16.35 -6.68 1.64
C ILE A 120 16.21 -5.81 2.87
N VAL A 121 15.22 -4.93 2.86
CA VAL A 121 15.02 -3.91 3.86
C VAL A 121 13.54 -3.57 3.95
N GLU A 122 13.04 -3.29 5.15
CA GLU A 122 11.71 -2.73 5.36
C GLU A 122 11.83 -1.48 6.23
N ARG A 123 11.13 -0.42 5.85
CA ARG A 123 11.13 0.84 6.58
C ARG A 123 9.81 1.01 7.30
N TYR A 124 9.88 1.54 8.51
CA TYR A 124 8.74 1.99 9.31
C TYR A 124 8.89 3.49 9.60
N THR A 125 7.86 4.25 9.23
CA THR A 125 7.75 5.68 9.54
C THR A 125 6.94 5.88 10.79
N VAL A 126 7.42 6.67 11.71
CA VAL A 126 6.63 7.16 12.84
C VAL A 126 6.63 8.68 12.80
N TRP A 127 5.48 9.26 13.15
CA TRP A 127 5.36 10.71 13.33
C TRP A 127 5.25 11.06 14.82
N ASP A 128 6.21 11.83 15.32
CA ASP A 128 6.23 12.34 16.70
C ASP A 128 6.96 13.69 16.74
N GLY A 129 6.20 14.76 16.48
CA GLY A 129 6.72 16.12 16.30
C GLY A 129 7.64 16.29 15.08
N GLY A 130 7.71 15.25 14.23
CA GLY A 130 8.60 15.13 13.09
C GLY A 130 8.64 13.69 12.60
N MET A 131 9.12 13.52 11.37
CA MET A 131 9.21 12.21 10.72
C MET A 131 10.46 11.47 11.20
N ARG A 132 10.29 10.22 11.59
CA ARG A 132 11.41 9.35 11.99
C ARG A 132 11.30 7.99 11.32
N HIS A 133 12.45 7.37 11.07
CA HIS A 133 12.56 6.13 10.32
C HIS A 133 13.22 5.05 11.15
N ILE A 134 12.57 3.89 11.23
CA ILE A 134 13.16 2.65 11.69
C ILE A 134 13.41 1.80 10.46
N ILE A 135 14.65 1.37 10.27
CA ILE A 135 15.09 0.56 9.14
C ILE A 135 15.34 -0.86 9.63
N VAL A 136 14.61 -1.83 9.08
CA VAL A 136 14.73 -3.25 9.38
C VAL A 136 15.47 -3.92 8.24
N LEU A 137 16.69 -4.39 8.49
CA LEU A 137 17.56 -5.00 7.49
C LEU A 137 17.57 -6.51 7.64
N ASN A 138 17.39 -7.20 6.52
CA ASN A 138 17.69 -8.62 6.46
C ASN A 138 19.21 -8.82 6.50
N ARG A 139 19.73 -9.60 7.45
CA ARG A 139 21.15 -9.99 7.51
C ARG A 139 21.46 -11.21 6.67
N GLY A 140 20.44 -12.02 6.36
CA GLY A 140 20.53 -13.21 5.50
C GLY A 140 20.90 -12.88 4.05
N LEU A 141 21.23 -11.63 3.74
CA LEU A 141 21.61 -11.16 2.41
C LEU A 141 22.94 -11.77 1.98
N SER A 142 22.84 -12.81 1.17
CA SER A 142 23.97 -13.26 0.38
C SER A 142 24.02 -12.46 -0.92
N THR A 143 24.98 -11.53 -1.05
CA THR A 143 25.24 -10.84 -2.32
C THR A 143 25.64 -11.82 -3.43
N HIS A 144 26.02 -13.06 -3.09
CA HIS A 144 26.18 -14.14 -4.05
C HIS A 144 24.85 -14.66 -4.59
N ARG A 145 23.77 -14.64 -3.80
CA ARG A 145 22.44 -15.18 -4.20
C ARG A 145 21.41 -14.10 -4.52
N LEU A 146 21.62 -12.87 -4.12
CA LEU A 146 20.69 -11.75 -4.29
C LEU A 146 21.35 -10.58 -5.02
N LEU A 147 20.55 -9.75 -5.68
CA LEU A 147 20.98 -8.42 -6.11
C LEU A 147 20.86 -7.49 -4.89
N VAL A 148 21.98 -6.89 -4.49
CA VAL A 148 22.03 -5.99 -3.34
C VAL A 148 22.78 -4.74 -3.75
N ASP A 149 22.26 -3.59 -3.37
CA ASP A 149 22.89 -2.29 -3.56
C ASP A 149 23.31 -1.73 -2.21
N GLU A 150 24.55 -2.05 -1.81
CA GLU A 150 25.08 -1.67 -0.49
C GLU A 150 25.14 -0.15 -0.29
N ASP A 151 25.43 0.61 -1.35
CA ASP A 151 25.50 2.07 -1.26
C ASP A 151 24.13 2.65 -0.90
N TYR A 152 23.06 2.12 -1.51
CA TYR A 152 21.71 2.52 -1.18
C TYR A 152 21.29 2.11 0.23
N LEU A 153 21.63 0.89 0.66
CA LEU A 153 21.35 0.45 2.04
C LEU A 153 22.11 1.29 3.07
N ASN A 154 23.34 1.70 2.76
CA ASN A 154 24.11 2.60 3.61
C ASN A 154 23.48 4.00 3.69
N ALA A 155 22.92 4.51 2.59
CA ALA A 155 22.17 5.77 2.61
C ALA A 155 20.93 5.68 3.52
N LEU A 156 20.15 4.60 3.43
CA LEU A 156 18.99 4.37 4.30
C LEU A 156 19.38 4.26 5.78
N ARG A 157 20.49 3.56 6.08
CA ARG A 157 21.02 3.45 7.46
C ARG A 157 21.41 4.81 8.04
N ALA A 158 22.00 5.68 7.22
CA ALA A 158 22.50 6.99 7.65
C ALA A 158 21.38 7.97 8.06
N ASP A 159 20.19 7.83 7.46
CA ASP A 159 19.01 8.67 7.74
C ASP A 159 18.09 8.07 8.81
N ALA A 160 18.32 6.82 9.23
CA ALA A 160 17.48 6.13 10.20
C ALA A 160 17.69 6.63 11.64
N GLU A 161 16.61 6.73 12.41
CA GLU A 161 16.67 6.90 13.87
C GLU A 161 17.12 5.60 14.55
N GLU A 162 16.65 4.46 14.03
CA GLU A 162 16.97 3.13 14.54
C GLU A 162 17.18 2.16 13.37
N VAL A 163 18.20 1.32 13.49
CA VAL A 163 18.44 0.21 12.57
C VAL A 163 18.29 -1.10 13.35
N VAL A 164 17.34 -1.92 12.91
CA VAL A 164 17.09 -3.27 13.43
C VAL A 164 17.57 -4.26 12.40
N GLU A 165 18.22 -5.32 12.85
CA GLU A 165 18.66 -6.40 11.99
C GLU A 165 17.86 -7.67 12.30
N ILE A 166 17.50 -8.42 11.26
CA ILE A 166 16.74 -9.67 11.36
C ILE A 166 17.43 -10.79 10.58
N ASP A 167 17.36 -12.02 11.09
CA ASP A 167 18.02 -13.21 10.52
C ASP A 167 17.03 -14.25 9.98
N ASN A 168 15.74 -14.14 10.31
CA ASN A 168 14.72 -15.09 9.88
C ASN A 168 13.30 -14.47 9.81
N MET A 169 12.36 -15.24 9.27
CA MET A 169 10.95 -14.84 9.11
C MET A 169 10.23 -14.62 10.45
N GLU A 170 10.58 -15.35 11.51
CA GLU A 170 9.95 -15.20 12.83
C GLU A 170 10.30 -13.83 13.45
N GLU A 171 11.59 -13.46 13.40
CA GLU A 171 12.04 -12.12 13.79
C GLU A 171 11.39 -11.03 12.94
N TRP A 172 11.32 -11.21 11.62
CA TRP A 172 10.64 -10.25 10.75
C TRP A 172 9.18 -10.04 11.17
N SER A 173 8.45 -11.14 11.37
CA SER A 173 7.04 -11.11 11.79
C SER A 173 6.88 -10.46 13.16
N GLY A 174 7.75 -10.77 14.12
CA GLY A 174 7.74 -10.15 15.46
C GLY A 174 8.00 -8.65 15.43
N ILE A 175 8.94 -8.19 14.59
CA ILE A 175 9.20 -6.76 14.37
C ILE A 175 7.99 -6.10 13.70
N HIS A 176 7.43 -6.72 12.66
CA HIS A 176 6.24 -6.21 11.97
C HIS A 176 5.07 -6.04 12.92
N GLY A 177 4.73 -7.06 13.71
CA GLY A 177 3.64 -6.99 14.69
C GLY A 177 3.84 -5.88 15.74
N ARG A 178 5.08 -5.63 16.15
CA ARG A 178 5.42 -4.59 17.13
C ARG A 178 5.37 -3.17 16.56
N LEU A 179 5.79 -2.98 15.31
CA LEU A 179 5.99 -1.64 14.72
C LEU A 179 4.81 -1.17 13.87
N SER A 180 4.12 -2.06 13.16
CA SER A 180 3.16 -1.70 12.12
C SER A 180 2.04 -0.79 12.61
N LYS A 181 1.39 -1.16 13.73
CA LYS A 181 0.27 -0.40 14.28
C LYS A 181 0.68 1.03 14.63
N ARG A 182 1.84 1.20 15.27
CA ARG A 182 2.37 2.51 15.67
C ARG A 182 2.76 3.36 14.45
N ALA A 183 3.44 2.75 13.47
CA ALA A 183 3.87 3.45 12.27
C ALA A 183 2.66 3.99 11.49
N ILE A 184 1.66 3.13 11.28
CA ILE A 184 0.44 3.48 10.56
C ILE A 184 -0.38 4.51 11.33
N SER A 185 -0.62 4.32 12.64
CA SER A 185 -1.51 5.20 13.41
C SER A 185 -0.96 6.62 13.56
N THR A 186 0.34 6.77 13.80
CA THR A 186 0.96 8.10 13.95
C THR A 186 0.99 8.89 12.65
N CYS A 187 1.37 8.24 11.54
CA CYS A 187 1.36 8.87 10.23
C CYS A 187 -0.06 9.20 9.77
N LEU A 188 -1.01 8.30 10.02
CA LEU A 188 -2.41 8.55 9.73
C LEU A 188 -2.94 9.75 10.52
N GLY A 189 -2.61 9.86 11.82
CA GLY A 189 -3.01 10.99 12.66
C GLY A 189 -2.59 12.33 12.06
N GLU A 190 -1.35 12.44 11.59
CA GLU A 190 -0.84 13.64 10.92
C GLU A 190 -1.50 13.89 9.56
N VAL A 191 -1.65 12.85 8.74
CA VAL A 191 -2.30 12.93 7.42
C VAL A 191 -3.72 13.49 7.53
N LEU A 192 -4.45 13.02 8.54
CA LEU A 192 -5.81 13.42 8.82
C LEU A 192 -5.93 14.95 9.04
N GLU A 193 -4.96 15.60 9.67
CA GLU A 193 -4.98 17.07 9.90
C GLU A 193 -4.94 17.88 8.60
N SER A 194 -4.48 17.28 7.51
CA SER A 194 -4.18 17.95 6.24
C SER A 194 -5.15 17.57 5.10
N CYS A 195 -6.31 16.98 5.37
CA CYS A 195 -7.21 16.51 4.32
C CYS A 195 -8.71 16.82 4.56
N GLU A 196 -9.42 17.09 3.47
CA GLU A 196 -10.88 17.03 3.40
C GLU A 196 -11.37 15.63 3.04
N ALA A 197 -10.65 14.94 2.15
CA ALA A 197 -10.91 13.55 1.78
C ALA A 197 -9.64 12.69 1.91
N LEU A 198 -9.75 11.59 2.65
CA LEU A 198 -8.71 10.56 2.78
C LEU A 198 -9.04 9.37 1.87
N ILE A 199 -8.11 9.00 0.99
CA ILE A 199 -8.24 7.82 0.13
C ILE A 199 -7.22 6.77 0.57
N VAL A 200 -7.68 5.72 1.25
CA VAL A 200 -6.82 4.64 1.74
C VAL A 200 -6.78 3.51 0.72
N GLU A 201 -5.60 3.19 0.21
CA GLU A 201 -5.38 2.04 -0.68
C GLU A 201 -4.72 0.88 0.10
N GLY A 202 -5.35 -0.30 0.04
CA GLY A 202 -4.82 -1.52 0.64
C GLY A 202 -3.57 -2.06 -0.06
N TYR A 203 -2.84 -2.93 0.64
CA TYR A 203 -1.74 -3.72 0.10
C TYR A 203 -2.25 -5.08 -0.35
N ASN A 204 -2.01 -5.48 -1.61
CA ASN A 204 -2.54 -6.75 -2.15
C ASN A 204 -4.06 -6.86 -1.94
N ASP A 205 -4.51 -7.89 -1.24
CA ASP A 205 -5.90 -8.15 -0.83
C ASP A 205 -6.16 -7.84 0.65
N ALA A 206 -5.25 -7.12 1.32
CA ALA A 206 -5.48 -6.64 2.69
C ALA A 206 -6.73 -5.76 2.71
N ALA A 207 -7.71 -6.19 3.49
CA ALA A 207 -9.04 -5.61 3.50
C ALA A 207 -9.15 -4.49 4.55
N SER A 208 -8.47 -4.59 5.69
CA SER A 208 -8.60 -3.62 6.78
C SER A 208 -7.24 -3.04 7.23
N PRO A 209 -6.56 -2.24 6.40
CA PRO A 209 -5.20 -1.79 6.70
C PRO A 209 -5.14 -0.68 7.77
N THR A 210 -6.27 -0.04 8.10
CA THR A 210 -6.39 0.95 9.18
C THR A 210 -7.72 0.75 9.94
N PRO A 211 -7.86 -0.31 10.74
CA PRO A 211 -9.14 -0.71 11.33
C PRO A 211 -9.66 0.28 12.38
N GLU A 212 -8.87 1.26 12.80
CA GLU A 212 -9.24 2.30 13.76
C GLU A 212 -10.08 3.43 13.12
N ILE A 213 -10.16 3.48 11.77
CA ILE A 213 -11.00 4.46 11.06
C ILE A 213 -12.36 3.82 10.75
N LYS A 214 -13.45 4.53 11.04
CA LYS A 214 -14.74 4.28 10.40
C LYS A 214 -14.75 5.00 9.06
N TYR A 215 -14.82 4.23 7.97
CA TYR A 215 -14.88 4.77 6.62
C TYR A 215 -16.28 5.29 6.28
N ASP A 216 -16.36 6.25 5.36
CA ASP A 216 -17.62 6.75 4.80
C ASP A 216 -18.01 5.98 3.53
N ALA A 217 -17.03 5.40 2.85
CA ALA A 217 -17.24 4.53 1.70
C ALA A 217 -16.18 3.43 1.66
N ILE A 218 -16.55 2.27 1.10
CA ILE A 218 -15.66 1.11 0.98
C ILE A 218 -15.84 0.49 -0.40
N ILE A 219 -14.72 0.28 -1.10
CA ILE A 219 -14.70 -0.28 -2.44
C ILE A 219 -13.76 -1.49 -2.51
N GLY A 220 -14.31 -2.64 -2.90
CA GLY A 220 -13.53 -3.78 -3.37
C GLY A 220 -13.31 -3.70 -4.87
N VAL A 221 -12.07 -3.84 -5.32
CA VAL A 221 -11.69 -3.72 -6.74
C VAL A 221 -11.26 -5.07 -7.30
N SER A 222 -11.68 -5.36 -8.53
CA SER A 222 -11.21 -6.47 -9.35
C SER A 222 -11.10 -6.01 -10.81
N PRO A 223 -10.34 -6.68 -11.69
CA PRO A 223 -10.37 -6.37 -13.11
C PRO A 223 -11.80 -6.38 -13.65
N GLY A 224 -12.22 -5.24 -14.23
CA GLY A 224 -13.55 -5.07 -14.80
C GLY A 224 -14.60 -4.49 -13.84
N SER A 225 -14.33 -4.38 -12.54
CA SER A 225 -15.36 -3.93 -11.58
C SER A 225 -14.83 -3.23 -10.32
N ALA A 226 -15.62 -2.28 -9.84
CA ALA A 226 -15.54 -1.72 -8.51
C ALA A 226 -16.85 -2.02 -7.76
N ILE A 227 -16.75 -2.58 -6.56
CA ILE A 227 -17.86 -3.08 -5.77
C ILE A 227 -17.95 -2.30 -4.47
N PHE A 228 -19.10 -1.69 -4.20
CA PHE A 228 -19.34 -0.90 -3.01
C PHE A 228 -19.92 -1.76 -1.90
N TYR A 229 -19.51 -1.47 -0.66
CA TYR A 229 -19.96 -2.15 0.55
C TYR A 229 -20.41 -1.14 1.59
N ASP A 230 -21.39 -1.53 2.41
CA ASP A 230 -21.91 -0.71 3.48
C ASP A 230 -20.84 -0.52 4.57
N PRO A 231 -20.51 0.74 4.95
CA PRO A 231 -19.48 0.98 5.96
C PRO A 231 -19.87 0.53 7.38
N ASP A 232 -21.17 0.51 7.71
CA ASP A 232 -21.65 0.05 9.01
C ASP A 232 -21.57 -1.48 9.10
N ASP A 233 -22.01 -2.22 8.08
CA ASP A 233 -21.83 -3.68 8.00
C ASP A 233 -20.34 -4.06 8.08
N TYR A 234 -19.47 -3.29 7.42
CA TYR A 234 -18.02 -3.50 7.47
C TYR A 234 -17.49 -3.28 8.89
N LEU A 235 -17.91 -2.22 9.58
CA LEU A 235 -17.48 -1.93 10.95
C LEU A 235 -17.97 -3.00 11.94
N GLU A 236 -19.22 -3.46 11.80
CA GLU A 236 -19.77 -4.56 12.60
C GLU A 236 -18.95 -5.84 12.41
N MET A 237 -18.60 -6.16 11.16
CA MET A 237 -17.72 -7.30 10.85
C MET A 237 -16.35 -7.14 11.53
N LEU A 238 -15.69 -5.99 11.45
CA LEU A 238 -14.41 -5.77 12.12
C LEU A 238 -14.51 -5.92 13.64
N ASN A 239 -15.60 -5.46 14.25
CA ASN A 239 -15.83 -5.60 15.69
C ASN A 239 -16.03 -7.07 16.09
N ALA A 240 -16.79 -7.84 15.32
CA ALA A 240 -16.94 -9.28 15.55
C ALA A 240 -15.59 -10.02 15.49
N TYR A 241 -14.70 -9.67 14.57
CA TYR A 241 -13.35 -10.24 14.52
C TYR A 241 -12.51 -9.89 15.76
N ARG A 242 -12.59 -8.64 16.25
CA ARG A 242 -11.92 -8.23 17.50
C ARG A 242 -12.42 -9.01 18.70
N GLU A 243 -13.74 -9.21 18.82
CA GLU A 243 -14.34 -9.98 19.91
C GLU A 243 -13.91 -11.46 19.91
N LEU A 244 -13.60 -11.99 18.72
CA LEU A 244 -13.02 -13.33 18.54
C LEU A 244 -11.50 -13.37 18.77
N GLY A 245 -10.88 -12.26 19.20
CA GLY A 245 -9.44 -12.16 19.47
C GLY A 245 -8.59 -12.19 18.20
N ARG A 246 -9.16 -11.87 17.03
CA ARG A 246 -8.43 -11.79 15.76
C ARG A 246 -8.02 -10.35 15.50
N GLU A 247 -6.81 -10.15 14.99
CA GLU A 247 -6.30 -8.82 14.64
C GLU A 247 -6.89 -8.38 13.29
N PRO A 248 -7.71 -7.31 13.25
CA PRO A 248 -8.34 -6.87 12.00
C PRO A 248 -7.35 -6.47 10.90
N MET A 249 -6.15 -6.00 11.24
CA MET A 249 -5.11 -5.67 10.26
C MET A 249 -4.64 -6.87 9.42
N GLU A 250 -4.90 -8.10 9.87
CA GLU A 250 -4.53 -9.34 9.16
C GLU A 250 -5.62 -9.80 8.17
N LEU A 251 -6.79 -9.16 8.15
CA LEU A 251 -7.90 -9.57 7.31
C LEU A 251 -7.62 -9.35 5.83
N ARG A 252 -7.88 -10.39 5.05
CA ARG A 252 -7.84 -10.40 3.59
C ARG A 252 -9.24 -10.42 2.99
N ALA A 253 -9.33 -10.13 1.70
CA ALA A 253 -10.58 -10.15 0.96
C ALA A 253 -11.36 -11.47 1.12
N GLU A 254 -10.67 -12.62 1.13
CA GLU A 254 -11.30 -13.93 1.34
C GLU A 254 -11.98 -14.07 2.72
N ASN A 255 -11.54 -13.32 3.73
CA ASN A 255 -12.12 -13.35 5.07
C ASN A 255 -13.35 -12.42 5.17
N VAL A 256 -13.37 -11.37 4.35
CA VAL A 256 -14.33 -10.26 4.43
C VAL A 256 -15.47 -10.42 3.43
N VAL A 257 -15.16 -10.65 2.16
CA VAL A 257 -16.12 -10.67 1.05
C VAL A 257 -17.26 -11.68 1.26
N PRO A 258 -17.04 -12.91 1.77
CA PRO A 258 -18.13 -13.87 2.00
C PRO A 258 -19.13 -13.45 3.08
N LEU A 259 -18.78 -12.47 3.93
CA LEU A 259 -19.58 -12.03 5.06
C LEU A 259 -20.35 -10.73 4.78
N LEU A 260 -20.05 -10.07 3.67
CA LEU A 260 -20.64 -8.78 3.31
C LEU A 260 -21.54 -8.93 2.09
N LYS A 261 -22.60 -8.12 2.07
CA LYS A 261 -23.44 -7.95 0.90
C LYS A 261 -22.96 -6.71 0.12
N PRO A 262 -22.75 -6.81 -1.20
CA PRO A 262 -22.51 -5.63 -2.02
C PRO A 262 -23.73 -4.71 -2.11
N ASP A 263 -23.49 -3.40 -2.06
CA ASP A 263 -24.53 -2.36 -2.20
C ASP A 263 -24.60 -1.77 -3.61
N GLY A 264 -23.50 -1.86 -4.35
CA GLY A 264 -23.37 -1.24 -5.66
C GLY A 264 -22.25 -1.85 -6.48
N PHE A 265 -22.39 -1.75 -7.79
CA PHE A 265 -21.40 -2.22 -8.76
C PHE A 265 -21.19 -1.14 -9.81
N VAL A 266 -19.93 -0.90 -10.14
CA VAL A 266 -19.52 -0.01 -11.22
C VAL A 266 -18.60 -0.79 -12.16
N ASP A 267 -18.98 -0.85 -13.44
CA ASP A 267 -18.16 -1.49 -14.47
C ASP A 267 -16.93 -0.64 -14.79
N ILE A 268 -15.76 -1.28 -14.78
CA ILE A 268 -14.49 -0.65 -15.11
C ILE A 268 -14.05 -1.12 -16.50
N PRO A 269 -14.03 -0.23 -17.51
CA PRO A 269 -13.64 -0.61 -18.85
C PRO A 269 -12.13 -0.93 -18.91
N PRO A 270 -11.68 -1.72 -19.90
CA PRO A 270 -10.26 -1.84 -20.18
C PRO A 270 -9.69 -0.47 -20.57
N LEU A 271 -8.51 -0.15 -20.04
CA LEU A 271 -7.84 1.13 -20.20
C LEU A 271 -6.57 0.96 -21.03
N ARG A 272 -6.31 1.91 -21.92
CA ARG A 272 -5.09 1.98 -22.73
C ARG A 272 -3.96 2.57 -21.89
N ARG A 273 -2.72 2.20 -22.21
CA ARG A 273 -1.53 2.67 -21.51
C ARG A 273 -1.44 4.21 -21.42
N TRP A 274 -1.83 4.93 -22.47
CA TRP A 274 -1.80 6.39 -22.47
C TRP A 274 -2.87 7.02 -21.58
N GLU A 275 -3.98 6.33 -21.31
CA GLU A 275 -4.98 6.76 -20.32
C GLU A 275 -4.41 6.61 -18.90
N LEU A 276 -3.67 5.52 -18.64
CA LEU A 276 -3.04 5.27 -17.34
C LEU A 276 -1.92 6.27 -17.00
N MET A 277 -1.34 6.95 -17.99
CA MET A 277 -0.24 7.90 -17.81
C MET A 277 -0.69 9.35 -17.67
N ASP A 278 -1.96 9.65 -17.93
CA ASP A 278 -2.56 10.98 -17.88
C ASP A 278 -3.76 10.96 -16.93
N TYR A 279 -3.55 11.46 -15.71
CA TYR A 279 -4.58 11.38 -14.67
C TYR A 279 -5.84 12.18 -15.01
N ASP A 280 -5.73 13.26 -15.80
CA ASP A 280 -6.91 14.02 -16.22
C ASP A 280 -7.80 13.19 -17.14
N ARG A 281 -7.18 12.50 -18.10
CA ARG A 281 -7.89 11.57 -18.99
C ARG A 281 -8.39 10.34 -18.25
N LEU A 282 -7.62 9.82 -17.31
CA LEU A 282 -8.04 8.68 -16.48
C LEU A 282 -9.30 9.03 -15.68
N ALA A 283 -9.31 10.21 -15.03
CA ALA A 283 -10.46 10.70 -14.30
C ALA A 283 -11.66 10.94 -15.22
N GLU A 284 -11.47 11.52 -16.40
CA GLU A 284 -12.53 11.68 -17.40
C GLU A 284 -13.09 10.32 -17.86
N ARG A 285 -12.20 9.35 -18.11
CA ARG A 285 -12.59 8.01 -18.59
C ARG A 285 -13.38 7.21 -17.56
N LEU A 286 -13.14 7.48 -16.28
CA LEU A 286 -13.79 6.86 -15.13
C LEU A 286 -14.70 7.84 -14.37
N SER A 287 -15.27 8.83 -15.07
CA SER A 287 -16.15 9.83 -14.45
C SER A 287 -17.35 9.20 -13.74
N HIS A 288 -17.93 8.16 -14.33
CA HIS A 288 -19.06 7.40 -13.77
C HIS A 288 -18.71 6.73 -12.43
N LEU A 289 -17.45 6.33 -12.23
CA LEU A 289 -16.98 5.83 -10.93
C LEU A 289 -16.84 6.98 -9.93
N ILE A 290 -16.31 8.13 -10.36
CA ILE A 290 -16.13 9.30 -9.49
C ILE A 290 -17.49 9.84 -9.02
N GLU A 291 -18.47 9.89 -9.92
CA GLU A 291 -19.87 10.25 -9.60
C GLU A 291 -20.48 9.28 -8.58
N ALA A 292 -20.24 7.97 -8.74
CA ALA A 292 -20.67 6.99 -7.75
C ALA A 292 -19.99 7.24 -6.39
N VAL A 293 -18.68 7.46 -6.37
CA VAL A 293 -17.94 7.76 -5.14
C VAL A 293 -18.44 9.03 -4.46
N ASP A 294 -18.72 10.08 -5.22
CA ASP A 294 -19.29 11.33 -4.69
C ASP A 294 -20.61 11.08 -3.95
N SER A 295 -21.49 10.26 -4.52
CA SER A 295 -22.76 9.89 -3.88
C SER A 295 -22.59 9.15 -2.56
N TYR A 296 -21.53 8.34 -2.39
CA TYR A 296 -21.26 7.65 -1.12
C TYR A 296 -20.53 8.55 -0.11
N LEU A 297 -19.76 9.53 -0.59
CA LEU A 297 -19.03 10.48 0.26
C LEU A 297 -19.81 11.77 0.53
N ASP A 298 -21.07 11.88 0.10
CA ASP A 298 -21.88 13.13 -0.02
C ASP A 298 -21.03 14.42 -0.13
N LEU A 299 -20.19 14.51 -1.17
CA LEU A 299 -19.42 15.73 -1.42
C LEU A 299 -20.23 16.73 -2.26
N GLY A 300 -21.21 16.25 -3.04
CA GLY A 300 -22.15 17.08 -3.80
C GLY A 300 -21.49 17.72 -5.02
N LEU A 301 -20.66 16.94 -5.73
CA LEU A 301 -19.81 17.38 -6.83
C LEU A 301 -20.53 17.42 -8.19
#